data_AF-A0A1M5J4C9-F1
#
_entry.id   AF-A0A1M5J4C9-F1
#
_cell.length_a   1.000
_cell.length_b   1.000
_cell.length_c   1.000
_cell.angle_alpha   90.00
_cell.angle_beta   90.00
_cell.angle_gamma   90.00
#
_symmetry.space_group_name_H-M   'P 1'
#
loop_
_entity.id
_entity.type
_entity.pdbx_description
1 polymer ?
#
loop_
_entity_poly.entity_id
_entity_poly.type
_entity_poly.pdbx_seq_one_letter_code
_entity_poly.pdbx_strand_id
1 'polypeptide(L)' 'MADRNGLKFVGFVFATVTLAVMLATGMVVKGYADGAYTLDGAPIASR' A
#
# COMPACT_ATOMS: atom_id res chain seq x y z
N MET A 1 -10.50 21.15 23.74
CA MET A 1 -11.50 20.30 23.06
C MET A 1 -11.21 20.38 21.58
N ALA A 2 -10.93 19.25 20.90
CA ALA A 2 -10.67 19.27 19.47
C ALA A 2 -11.95 19.63 18.71
N ASP A 3 -11.84 20.50 17.70
CA ASP A 3 -12.97 20.85 16.86
C ASP A 3 -13.53 19.59 16.18
N ARG A 4 -14.79 19.27 16.49
CA ARG A 4 -15.44 18.04 16.03
C ARG A 4 -15.51 17.98 14.50
N ASN A 5 -15.61 19.13 13.83
CA ASN A 5 -15.56 19.22 12.38
C ASN A 5 -14.16 18.92 11.83
N GLY A 6 -13.10 19.46 12.44
CA GLY A 6 -11.71 19.18 12.05
C GLY A 6 -11.35 17.70 12.23
N LEU A 7 -11.79 17.09 13.33
CA LEU A 7 -11.54 15.68 13.60
C LEU A 7 -12.21 14.75 12.57
N LYS A 8 -13.44 15.08 12.13
CA LYS A 8 -14.14 14.31 11.07
C LYS A 8 -13.42 14.42 9.72
N PHE A 9 -12.90 15.60 9.38
CA PHE A 9 -12.14 15.80 8.15
C PHE A 9 -10.84 14.98 8.14
N VAL A 10 -10.06 15.04 9.22
CA VAL A 10 -8.82 14.26 9.36
C VAL A 10 -9.12 12.76 9.33
N GLY A 11 -10.19 12.31 9.99
CA GLY A 11 -10.63 10.92 9.95
C GLY A 11 -10.99 10.45 8.54
N PHE A 12 -11.66 11.30 7.75
CA PHE A 12 -11.96 11.00 6.34
C PHE A 12 -10.69 10.87 5.50
N VAL A 13 -9.74 11.80 5.63
CA VAL A 13 -8.45 11.73 4.93
C VAL A 13 -7.68 10.48 5.31
N PHE A 14 -7.63 10.15 6.60
CA PHE A 14 -6.95 8.94 7.06
C PHE A 14 -7.58 7.67 6.47
N ALA A 15 -8.91 7.60 6.42
CA ALA A 15 -9.63 6.46 5.84
C ALA A 15 -9.36 6.33 4.34
N THR A 16 -9.38 7.42 3.57
CA THR A 16 -9.11 7.37 2.13
C THR A 16 -7.66 6.99 1.84
N VAL A 17 -6.70 7.51 2.61
CA VAL A 17 -5.29 7.10 2.52
C VAL A 17 -5.13 5.62 2.84
N THR A 18 -5.77 5.14 3.91
CA THR A 18 -5.73 3.72 4.29
C THR A 18 -6.26 2.84 3.16
N LEU A 19 -7.39 3.21 2.55
CA LEU A 19 -7.95 2.50 1.40
C LEU A 19 -7.01 2.52 0.20
N ALA A 20 -6.42 3.67 -0.14
CA ALA A 20 -5.46 3.78 -1.24
C ALA A 20 -4.24 2.88 -1.02
N VAL A 21 -3.70 2.84 0.21
CA VAL A 21 -2.58 1.97 0.58
C VAL A 21 -2.96 0.50 0.49
N MET A 22 -4.15 0.11 0.98
CA MET A 22 -4.64 -1.27 0.86
C MET A 22 -4.76 -1.69 -0.62
N LEU A 23 -5.31 -0.82 -1.47
CA LEU A 23 -5.42 -1.09 -2.90
C LEU A 23 -4.06 -1.23 -3.57
N ALA A 24 -3.13 -0.30 -3.32
CA ALA A 24 -1.77 -0.37 -3.85
C ALA A 24 -1.05 -1.64 -3.39
N THR A 25 -1.16 -2.00 -2.11
CA THR A 25 -0.61 -3.24 -1.56
C THR A 25 -1.19 -4.46 -2.27
N GLY A 26 -2.50 -4.49 -2.47
CA GLY A 26 -3.17 -5.55 -3.23
C GLY A 26 -2.67 -5.66 -4.67
N MET A 27 -2.47 -4.53 -5.36
CA MET A 27 -1.92 -4.53 -6.73
C MET A 27 -0.49 -5.07 -6.77
N VAL A 28 0.35 -4.74 -5.79
CA VAL A 28 1.73 -5.26 -5.70
C VAL A 28 1.72 -6.77 -5.49
N VAL A 29 1.00 -7.25 -4.47
CA VAL A 29 0.90 -8.69 -4.17
C VAL A 29 0.32 -9.46 -5.34
N LYS A 30 -0.76 -8.94 -5.94
CA LYS A 30 -1.35 -9.53 -7.14
C LYS A 30 -0.36 -9.55 -8.30
N GLY A 31 0.38 -8.48 -8.54
CA GLY A 31 1.40 -8.44 -9.60
C GLY A 31 2.52 -9.46 -9.38
N TYR A 32 2.89 -9.77 -8.13
CA TYR A 32 3.80 -10.88 -7.83
C TYR A 32 3.16 -12.24 -8.15
N ALA A 33 1.89 -12.45 -7.78
CA ALA A 33 1.17 -13.69 -8.07
C ALA A 33 0.97 -13.92 -9.58
N ASP A 34 0.73 -12.85 -10.34
CA ASP A 34 0.55 -12.87 -11.79
C ASP A 34 1.89 -12.90 -12.56
N GLY A 35 3.04 -12.90 -11.86
CA GLY A 35 4.37 -12.92 -12.47
C GLY A 35 4.80 -11.61 -13.15
N ALA A 36 4.08 -10.50 -12.91
CA ALA A 36 4.43 -9.18 -13.42
C ALA A 36 5.65 -8.55 -12.72
N TYR A 37 5.98 -9.02 -11.51
CA TYR A 37 7.17 -8.63 -10.75
C TYR A 37 8.01 -9.87 -10.44
N THR A 38 9.33 -9.81 -10.67
CA THR A 38 10.29 -10.85 -10.28
C THR A 38 11.27 -10.30 -9.23
N LEU A 39 11.75 -11.17 -8.33
CA LEU A 39 12.74 -10.85 -7.30
C LEU A 39 14.19 -10.96 -7.82
N ASP A 40 14.39 -11.29 -9.10
CA ASP A 40 15.71 -11.40 -9.75
C ASP A 40 16.38 -10.03 -9.95
N GLY A 41 16.79 -9.43 -8.84
CA GLY A 41 17.70 -8.29 -8.75
C GLY A 41 18.80 -8.49 -7.69
N ALA A 42 18.83 -9.65 -7.02
CA ALA A 42 19.97 -10.09 -6.24
C ALA A 42 20.76 -11.11 -7.08
N PRO A 43 22.07 -10.90 -7.35
CA PRO A 43 22.88 -11.96 -7.90
C PRO A 43 22.91 -13.07 -6.86
N ILE A 44 22.12 -14.12 -7.06
CA ILE A 44 22.34 -15.36 -6.33
C ILE A 44 23.67 -15.86 -6.85
N ALA A 45 24.72 -15.61 -6.07
CA ALA A 45 26.07 -16.06 -6.35
C ALA A 45 25.98 -17.56 -6.69
N SER A 46 26.37 -17.87 -7.92
CA SER A 46 26.51 -19.24 -8.42
C SER A 46 27.30 -20.06 -7.40
N ARG A 47 26.69 -21.11 -6.88
CA ARG A 47 27.37 -22.17 -6.15
C ARG A 47 26.82 -23.52 -6.58
#